data_AF-A0A8D5ZHU8-F1
#
_entry.id   AF-A0A8D5ZHU8-F1
#
_cell.length_a   1.000
_cell.length_b   1.000
_cell.length_c   1.000
_cell.angle_alpha   90.00
_cell.angle_beta   90.00
_cell.angle_gamma   90.00
#
_symmetry.space_group_name_H-M   'P 1'
#
loop_
_entity.id
_entity.type
_entity.pdbx_description
1 polymer ?
#
loop_
_entity_poly.entity_id
_entity_poly.type
_entity_poly.pdbx_seq_one_letter_code
_entity_poly.pdbx_strand_id
1 'polypeptide(L)'
;MPSEKIFSLEYIEDGLVDWERAIETKNYIDDKIKREVAEDKRDKEDLYRFESRKIGDLQQATEKISKGLLLIYGGIALLPFLIVAGLRDFDIRHPREMEMVINEAKEFFRKSSILKEVEGLGHTPISGSSLKKLLELIQHIFRKYLRETDLAKCYKQMENFITSGLKYKRWYELWKIVIECEKSNLSKFNSEILQIFNKCLNGELEACNQLGLNDERFRRLTENPYITSFSIKLSDILIKEVFDLILVTSYLEPLSTITRYGASSGLQQNRKELLDDAIENQDKIMNFLEPKINLIKNLLKNDETLDNLSYLYEKFKDI
;
A
#
# COMPACT_ATOMS: atom_id res chain seq x y z
N MET A 1 16.31 -26.59 2.29
CA MET A 1 15.31 -26.55 1.20
C MET A 1 15.45 -25.21 0.52
N PRO A 2 15.45 -25.11 -0.81
CA PRO A 2 15.43 -23.81 -1.47
C PRO A 2 14.13 -23.11 -1.02
N SER A 3 14.24 -21.89 -0.50
CA SER A 3 13.08 -21.10 -0.10
C SER A 3 12.16 -20.97 -1.30
N GLU A 4 10.93 -21.45 -1.20
CA GLU A 4 9.89 -21.07 -2.14
C GLU A 4 9.82 -19.55 -2.08
N LYS A 5 10.28 -18.89 -3.15
CA LYS A 5 10.28 -17.45 -3.24
C LYS A 5 8.82 -17.02 -3.08
N ILE A 6 8.57 -16.17 -2.10
CA ILE A 6 7.20 -15.81 -1.76
C ILE A 6 6.64 -15.02 -2.93
N PHE A 7 5.56 -15.53 -3.51
CA PHE A 7 4.97 -14.97 -4.72
C PHE A 7 4.61 -13.48 -4.62
N SER A 8 4.30 -12.97 -3.41
CA SER A 8 4.13 -11.53 -3.21
C SER A 8 5.41 -10.74 -3.48
N LEU A 9 6.59 -11.29 -3.17
CA LEU A 9 7.89 -10.70 -3.50
C LEU A 9 8.17 -10.73 -5.00
N GLU A 10 7.76 -11.81 -5.69
CA GLU A 10 7.89 -11.89 -7.16
C GLU A 10 7.11 -10.77 -7.86
N TYR A 11 5.90 -10.45 -7.39
CA TYR A 11 5.16 -9.30 -7.90
C TYR A 11 5.83 -7.95 -7.62
N ILE A 12 6.43 -7.77 -6.45
CA ILE A 12 7.17 -6.53 -6.16
C ILE A 12 8.38 -6.45 -7.09
N GLU A 13 9.16 -7.51 -7.22
CA GLU A 13 10.33 -7.57 -8.12
C GLU A 13 9.97 -7.32 -9.58
N ASP A 14 8.93 -7.98 -10.10
CA ASP A 14 8.42 -7.73 -11.46
C ASP A 14 7.94 -6.29 -11.63
N GLY A 15 7.31 -5.73 -10.60
CA GLY A 15 6.90 -4.34 -10.57
C GLY A 15 8.08 -3.37 -10.53
N LEU A 16 9.19 -3.73 -9.87
CA LEU A 16 10.44 -2.96 -9.88
C LEU A 16 11.10 -3.00 -11.26
N VAL A 17 11.04 -4.13 -11.97
CA VAL A 17 11.51 -4.22 -13.37
C VAL A 17 10.68 -3.31 -14.28
N ASP A 18 9.35 -3.35 -14.14
CA ASP A 18 8.46 -2.46 -14.89
C ASP A 18 8.69 -0.98 -14.56
N TRP A 19 9.06 -0.66 -13.32
CA TRP A 19 9.42 0.70 -12.91
C TRP A 19 10.68 1.20 -13.60
N GLU A 20 11.76 0.41 -13.64
CA GLU A 20 12.98 0.78 -14.37
C GLU A 20 12.66 0.98 -15.87
N ARG A 21 11.85 0.09 -16.45
CA ARG A 21 11.37 0.25 -17.83
C ARG A 21 10.56 1.53 -18.04
N ALA A 22 9.74 1.95 -17.07
CA ALA A 22 9.00 3.20 -17.14
C ALA A 22 9.94 4.42 -17.14
N ILE A 23 11.01 4.38 -16.34
CA ILE A 23 12.08 5.41 -16.35
C ILE A 23 12.80 5.43 -17.70
N GLU A 24 13.22 4.28 -18.22
CA GLU A 24 13.88 4.19 -19.53
C GLU A 24 12.99 4.71 -20.65
N THR A 25 11.70 4.35 -20.63
CA THR A 25 10.73 4.78 -21.63
C THR A 25 10.51 6.29 -21.57
N LYS A 26 10.41 6.86 -20.37
CA LYS A 26 10.35 8.32 -20.19
C LYS A 26 11.56 8.98 -20.83
N ASN A 27 12.78 8.59 -20.45
CA ASN A 27 14.01 9.19 -20.95
C ASN A 27 14.11 9.09 -22.47
N TYR A 28 13.83 7.91 -23.03
CA TYR A 28 13.84 7.69 -24.48
C TYR A 28 12.84 8.59 -25.21
N ILE A 29 11.61 8.69 -24.69
CA ILE A 29 10.57 9.51 -25.32
C ILE A 29 10.88 11.00 -25.16
N ASP A 30 11.36 11.45 -24.01
CA ASP A 30 11.75 12.85 -23.80
C ASP A 30 12.86 13.27 -24.78
N ASP A 31 13.86 12.40 -25.00
CA ASP A 31 14.92 12.64 -25.96
C ASP A 31 14.45 12.54 -27.42
N LYS A 32 13.44 11.71 -27.70
CA LYS A 32 12.79 11.65 -29.00
C LYS A 32 12.00 12.93 -29.28
N ILE A 33 11.18 13.38 -28.34
CA ILE A 33 10.39 14.61 -28.44
C ILE A 33 11.33 15.81 -28.64
N LYS A 34 12.40 15.93 -27.85
CA LYS A 34 13.40 17.01 -28.03
C LYS A 34 13.97 17.05 -29.45
N ARG A 35 14.27 15.89 -30.03
CA ARG A 35 14.78 15.79 -31.41
C ARG A 35 13.73 16.17 -32.45
N GLU A 36 12.50 15.65 -32.33
CA GLU A 36 11.41 15.93 -33.27
C GLU A 36 10.93 17.39 -33.20
N VAL A 37 11.03 18.03 -32.03
CA VAL A 37 10.82 19.47 -31.84
C VAL A 37 11.88 20.30 -32.58
N ALA A 38 13.13 19.84 -32.58
CA ALA A 38 14.23 20.51 -33.29
C ALA A 38 14.14 20.36 -34.82
N GLU A 39 13.40 19.37 -35.32
CA GLU A 39 13.26 19.05 -36.74
C GLU A 39 11.95 19.56 -37.39
N ASP A 40 11.05 20.22 -36.64
CA ASP A 40 9.75 20.76 -37.08
C ASP A 40 8.81 19.75 -37.80
N LYS A 41 8.85 18.48 -37.40
CA LYS A 41 8.11 17.37 -38.04
C LYS A 41 6.83 16.91 -37.29
N ARG A 42 6.18 17.76 -36.51
CA ARG A 42 5.24 17.27 -35.48
C ARG A 42 3.82 16.94 -35.98
N ASP A 43 3.42 15.68 -35.76
CA ASP A 43 2.02 15.30 -35.57
C ASP A 43 1.67 15.33 -34.07
N LYS A 44 0.58 16.02 -33.69
CA LYS A 44 0.11 16.11 -32.31
C LYS A 44 -0.42 14.77 -31.79
N GLU A 45 -0.92 13.92 -32.68
CA GLU A 45 -1.48 12.61 -32.32
C GLU A 45 -0.38 11.64 -31.89
N ASP A 46 0.77 11.66 -32.57
CA ASP A 46 1.93 10.84 -32.22
C ASP A 46 2.52 11.24 -30.86
N LEU A 47 2.62 12.54 -30.56
CA LEU A 47 3.06 13.02 -29.24
C LEU A 47 2.12 12.54 -28.12
N TYR A 48 0.82 12.68 -28.32
CA TYR A 48 -0.18 12.22 -27.34
C TYR A 48 -0.07 10.71 -27.10
N ARG A 49 0.18 9.93 -28.15
CA ARG A 49 0.39 8.48 -28.06
C ARG A 49 1.67 8.14 -27.27
N PHE A 50 2.75 8.89 -27.45
CA PHE A 50 3.98 8.69 -26.69
C PHE A 50 3.80 9.01 -25.20
N GLU A 51 3.16 10.13 -24.86
CA GLU A 51 2.85 10.48 -23.46
C GLU A 51 1.92 9.44 -22.83
N SER A 52 0.90 8.99 -23.56
CA SER A 52 -0.01 7.92 -23.10
C SER A 52 0.74 6.61 -22.80
N ARG A 53 1.78 6.31 -23.57
CA ARG A 53 2.61 5.11 -23.35
C ARG A 53 3.41 5.22 -22.05
N LYS A 54 3.96 6.39 -21.73
CA LYS A 54 4.65 6.61 -20.44
C LYS A 54 3.72 6.33 -19.26
N ILE A 55 2.47 6.80 -19.32
CA ILE A 55 1.45 6.50 -18.31
C ILE A 55 1.11 5.01 -18.27
N GLY A 56 1.07 4.34 -19.42
CA GLY A 56 0.83 2.90 -19.49
C GLY A 56 1.91 2.05 -18.81
N ASP A 57 3.18 2.39 -18.97
CA ASP A 57 4.29 1.68 -18.30
C ASP A 57 4.30 1.99 -16.78
N LEU A 58 4.00 3.23 -16.38
CA LEU A 58 3.83 3.61 -14.97
C LEU A 58 2.66 2.85 -14.29
N GLN A 59 1.54 2.71 -15.00
CA GLN A 59 0.36 1.97 -14.53
C GLN A 59 0.69 0.49 -14.30
N GLN A 60 1.48 -0.14 -15.18
CA GLN A 60 1.91 -1.53 -15.03
C GLN A 60 2.82 -1.72 -13.81
N ALA A 61 3.80 -0.83 -13.63
CA ALA A 61 4.70 -0.88 -12.47
C ALA A 61 3.91 -0.77 -11.16
N THR A 62 3.04 0.23 -11.04
CA THR A 62 2.21 0.43 -9.83
C THR A 62 1.21 -0.69 -9.61
N GLU A 63 0.61 -1.25 -10.67
CA GLU A 63 -0.25 -2.44 -10.59
C GLU A 63 0.47 -3.64 -9.95
N LYS A 64 1.68 -3.98 -10.42
CA LYS A 64 2.42 -5.14 -9.90
C LYS A 64 2.96 -4.89 -8.49
N ILE A 65 3.55 -3.72 -8.25
CA ILE A 65 4.05 -3.34 -6.92
C ILE A 65 2.90 -3.40 -5.91
N SER A 66 1.74 -2.81 -6.23
CA SER A 66 0.59 -2.81 -5.31
C SER A 66 0.08 -4.22 -5.03
N LYS A 67 -0.01 -5.12 -6.02
CA LYS A 67 -0.36 -6.54 -5.81
C LYS A 67 0.57 -7.20 -4.80
N GLY A 68 1.87 -7.00 -4.93
CA GLY A 68 2.85 -7.51 -3.99
C GLY A 68 2.73 -6.89 -2.59
N LEU A 69 2.37 -5.61 -2.52
CA LEU A 69 2.19 -4.87 -1.26
C LEU A 69 0.83 -5.10 -0.59
N LEU A 70 -0.17 -5.72 -1.22
CA LEU A 70 -1.48 -5.97 -0.61
C LEU A 70 -1.34 -6.78 0.69
N LEU A 71 -0.48 -7.80 0.71
CA LEU A 71 -0.20 -8.58 1.92
C LEU A 71 0.43 -7.72 3.04
N ILE A 72 1.37 -6.85 2.66
CA ILE A 72 2.09 -5.95 3.56
C ILE A 72 1.13 -4.91 4.15
N TYR A 73 0.19 -4.41 3.36
CA TYR A 73 -0.83 -3.45 3.78
C TYR A 73 -1.70 -4.00 4.91
N GLY A 74 -2.23 -5.21 4.75
CA GLY A 74 -2.99 -5.85 5.81
C GLY A 74 -2.12 -6.01 7.05
N GLY A 75 -0.88 -6.47 6.86
CA GLY A 75 0.11 -6.80 7.90
C GLY A 75 0.33 -5.63 8.84
N ILE A 76 0.65 -4.52 8.23
CA ILE A 76 1.07 -3.29 8.86
C ILE A 76 -0.12 -2.48 9.39
N ALA A 77 -1.14 -2.25 8.56
CA ALA A 77 -2.27 -1.39 8.93
C ALA A 77 -3.09 -2.00 10.08
N LEU A 78 -3.04 -3.33 10.20
CA LEU A 78 -3.67 -4.05 11.29
C LEU A 78 -2.67 -4.46 12.36
N LEU A 79 -1.37 -4.22 12.22
CA LEU A 79 -0.38 -4.63 13.22
C LEU A 79 -0.74 -4.17 14.63
N PRO A 80 -1.11 -2.89 14.88
CA PRO A 80 -1.54 -2.45 16.21
C PRO A 80 -2.71 -3.28 16.74
N PHE A 81 -3.61 -3.71 15.85
CA PHE A 81 -4.79 -4.50 16.18
C PHE A 81 -4.55 -5.99 16.24
N LEU A 82 -3.59 -6.54 15.49
CA LEU A 82 -3.15 -7.93 15.55
C LEU A 82 -2.40 -8.18 16.85
N ILE A 83 -1.69 -7.18 17.37
CA ILE A 83 -1.11 -7.26 18.70
C ILE A 83 -2.23 -7.26 19.77
N VAL A 84 -3.27 -6.44 19.59
CA VAL A 84 -4.49 -6.50 20.43
C VAL A 84 -5.30 -7.78 20.19
N ALA A 85 -5.27 -8.38 19.00
CA ALA A 85 -5.98 -9.61 18.64
C ALA A 85 -5.26 -10.84 19.17
N GLY A 86 -3.94 -10.80 19.28
CA GLY A 86 -3.15 -11.78 20.00
C GLY A 86 -3.73 -12.01 21.39
N LEU A 87 -4.25 -10.96 22.05
CA LEU A 87 -5.00 -11.01 23.32
C LEU A 87 -6.20 -11.99 23.31
N ARG A 88 -6.75 -12.34 22.14
CA ARG A 88 -7.88 -13.28 21.99
C ARG A 88 -7.51 -14.71 22.36
N ASP A 89 -6.26 -15.12 22.11
CA ASP A 89 -5.71 -16.41 22.57
C ASP A 89 -5.47 -16.43 24.10
N PHE A 90 -5.79 -15.32 24.78
CA PHE A 90 -5.64 -15.12 26.22
C PHE A 90 -6.98 -14.82 26.93
N ASP A 91 -8.11 -15.24 26.33
CA ASP A 91 -9.48 -15.17 26.89
C ASP A 91 -9.99 -13.74 27.16
N ILE A 92 -9.34 -12.73 26.57
CA ILE A 92 -9.85 -11.35 26.60
C ILE A 92 -11.00 -11.24 25.61
N ARG A 93 -12.22 -11.06 26.13
CA ARG A 93 -13.40 -10.80 25.31
C ARG A 93 -13.26 -9.44 24.63
N HIS A 94 -13.02 -9.48 23.34
CA HIS A 94 -13.09 -8.30 22.49
C HIS A 94 -14.55 -7.88 22.27
N PRO A 95 -14.82 -6.57 22.14
CA PRO A 95 -16.09 -6.13 21.57
C PRO A 95 -16.30 -6.77 20.20
N ARG A 96 -17.53 -7.19 19.88
CA ARG A 96 -17.89 -7.86 18.61
C ARG A 96 -17.36 -7.15 17.36
N GLU A 97 -17.35 -5.82 17.38
CA GLU A 97 -16.84 -4.98 16.28
C GLU A 97 -15.34 -5.20 16.05
N MET A 98 -14.54 -5.36 17.10
CA MET A 98 -13.11 -5.63 17.03
C MET A 98 -12.85 -7.05 16.48
N GLU A 99 -13.66 -8.04 16.88
CA GLU A 99 -13.59 -9.38 16.29
C GLU A 99 -13.91 -9.37 14.80
N MET A 100 -14.87 -8.55 14.36
CA MET A 100 -15.16 -8.38 12.94
C MET A 100 -13.94 -7.83 12.20
N VAL A 101 -13.27 -6.81 12.72
CA VAL A 101 -12.07 -6.27 12.07
C VAL A 101 -10.98 -7.32 11.96
N ILE A 102 -10.74 -8.07 13.03
CA ILE A 102 -9.77 -9.16 13.02
C ILE A 102 -10.14 -10.22 11.98
N ASN A 103 -11.41 -10.61 11.86
CA ASN A 103 -11.81 -11.61 10.87
C ASN A 103 -11.70 -11.10 9.43
N GLU A 104 -12.05 -9.83 9.19
CA GLU A 104 -11.95 -9.21 7.86
C GLU A 104 -10.49 -8.98 7.45
N ALA A 105 -9.66 -8.62 8.41
CA ALA A 105 -8.21 -8.61 8.29
C ALA A 105 -7.69 -9.98 7.84
N LYS A 106 -8.03 -11.03 8.59
CA LYS A 106 -7.64 -12.42 8.29
C LYS A 106 -8.10 -12.85 6.90
N GLU A 107 -9.33 -12.55 6.52
CA GLU A 107 -9.83 -12.85 5.18
C GLU A 107 -9.05 -12.09 4.10
N PHE A 108 -8.77 -10.80 4.31
CA PHE A 108 -7.95 -9.99 3.42
C PHE A 108 -6.52 -10.56 3.29
N PHE A 109 -5.90 -10.97 4.39
CA PHE A 109 -4.59 -11.64 4.38
C PHE A 109 -4.61 -12.93 3.58
N ARG A 110 -5.57 -13.82 3.89
CA ARG A 110 -5.72 -15.10 3.21
C ARG A 110 -5.91 -14.93 1.70
N LYS A 111 -6.71 -13.94 1.28
CA LYS A 111 -6.87 -13.62 -0.15
C LYS A 111 -5.60 -13.03 -0.75
N SER A 112 -4.89 -12.18 -0.02
CA SER A 112 -3.66 -11.56 -0.50
C SER A 112 -2.46 -12.51 -0.50
N SER A 113 -2.55 -13.65 0.20
CA SER A 113 -1.50 -14.68 0.24
C SER A 113 -1.71 -15.80 -0.79
N ILE A 114 -2.92 -15.95 -1.35
CA ILE A 114 -3.22 -16.98 -2.36
C ILE A 114 -2.98 -16.41 -3.76
N LEU A 115 -2.00 -16.99 -4.46
CA LEU A 115 -1.65 -16.70 -5.86
C LEU A 115 -2.87 -16.46 -6.75
N LYS A 116 -3.79 -17.43 -6.81
CA LYS A 116 -4.98 -17.37 -7.66
C LYS A 116 -5.93 -16.22 -7.34
N GLU A 117 -6.04 -15.85 -6.06
CA GLU A 117 -6.88 -14.73 -5.62
C GLU A 117 -6.24 -13.41 -6.05
N VAL A 118 -4.92 -13.27 -5.91
CA VAL A 118 -4.17 -12.08 -6.34
C VAL A 118 -4.14 -11.93 -7.86
N GLU A 119 -3.92 -13.02 -8.60
CA GLU A 119 -4.02 -13.05 -10.07
C GLU A 119 -5.43 -12.66 -10.54
N GLY A 120 -6.45 -13.14 -9.82
CA GLY A 120 -7.86 -12.83 -10.06
C GLY A 120 -8.20 -11.34 -9.96
N LEU A 121 -7.36 -10.52 -9.32
CA LEU A 121 -7.55 -9.07 -9.25
C LEU A 121 -7.34 -8.36 -10.60
N GLY A 122 -6.69 -9.01 -11.57
CA GLY A 122 -6.49 -8.46 -12.91
C GLY A 122 -5.82 -7.09 -12.87
N HIS A 123 -6.32 -6.11 -13.62
CA HIS A 123 -5.76 -4.75 -13.69
C HIS A 123 -6.35 -3.78 -12.68
N THR A 124 -7.07 -4.30 -11.69
CA THR A 124 -7.77 -3.52 -10.66
C THR A 124 -7.41 -4.01 -9.26
N PRO A 125 -6.12 -4.01 -8.89
CA PRO A 125 -5.66 -4.57 -7.61
C PRO A 125 -6.23 -3.82 -6.40
N ILE A 126 -6.60 -2.55 -6.55
CA ILE A 126 -7.18 -1.77 -5.45
C ILE A 126 -8.69 -2.00 -5.40
N SER A 127 -9.40 -1.70 -6.48
CA SER A 127 -10.88 -1.79 -6.48
C SER A 127 -11.43 -3.21 -6.45
N GLY A 128 -10.67 -4.20 -6.93
CA GLY A 128 -11.03 -5.62 -6.86
C GLY A 128 -10.76 -6.29 -5.51
N SER A 129 -10.01 -5.63 -4.62
CA SER A 129 -9.65 -6.18 -3.30
C SER A 129 -10.66 -5.83 -2.20
N SER A 130 -10.52 -6.44 -1.01
CA SER A 130 -11.30 -6.07 0.19
C SER A 130 -10.77 -4.83 0.93
N LEU A 131 -9.83 -4.09 0.34
CA LEU A 131 -9.17 -2.93 0.94
C LEU A 131 -10.13 -1.83 1.41
N LYS A 132 -11.20 -1.55 0.65
CA LYS A 132 -12.24 -0.59 1.08
C LYS A 132 -12.82 -0.95 2.44
N LYS A 133 -13.28 -2.20 2.57
CA LYS A 133 -13.94 -2.69 3.78
C LYS A 133 -12.97 -2.67 4.96
N LEU A 134 -11.70 -3.00 4.69
CA LEU A 134 -10.64 -2.92 5.67
C LEU A 134 -10.40 -1.47 6.16
N LEU A 135 -10.31 -0.49 5.25
CA LEU A 135 -10.19 0.93 5.59
C LEU A 135 -11.37 1.48 6.40
N GLU A 136 -12.59 1.07 6.07
CA GLU A 136 -13.81 1.44 6.78
C GLU A 136 -13.81 0.93 8.23
N LEU A 137 -13.32 -0.29 8.43
CA LEU A 137 -13.22 -0.88 9.76
C LEU A 137 -12.08 -0.26 10.57
N ILE A 138 -10.92 -0.07 9.95
CA ILE A 138 -9.74 0.55 10.59
C ILE A 138 -10.08 1.96 11.08
N GLN A 139 -10.64 2.84 10.24
CA GLN A 139 -10.96 4.19 10.68
C GLN A 139 -11.96 4.20 11.85
N HIS A 140 -12.92 3.26 11.86
CA HIS A 140 -13.93 3.21 12.90
C HIS A 140 -13.26 2.88 14.22
N ILE A 141 -12.30 1.96 14.20
CA ILE A 141 -11.55 1.61 15.40
C ILE A 141 -10.68 2.76 15.88
N PHE A 142 -9.88 3.34 14.98
CA PHE A 142 -9.00 4.46 15.33
C PHE A 142 -9.80 5.60 15.98
N ARG A 143 -11.00 5.91 15.45
CA ARG A 143 -11.87 6.93 16.02
C ARG A 143 -12.49 6.52 17.36
N LYS A 144 -13.07 5.32 17.46
CA LYS A 144 -13.92 4.92 18.59
C LYS A 144 -13.11 4.41 19.79
N TYR A 145 -12.09 3.60 19.53
CA TYR A 145 -11.35 2.89 20.58
C TYR A 145 -10.00 3.52 20.89
N LEU A 146 -9.30 4.04 19.87
CA LEU A 146 -8.00 4.69 20.07
C LEU A 146 -8.09 6.21 20.25
N ARG A 147 -9.27 6.79 19.96
CA ARG A 147 -9.51 8.25 20.00
C ARG A 147 -8.57 9.06 19.09
N GLU A 148 -8.03 8.41 18.06
CA GLU A 148 -7.12 8.98 17.06
C GLU A 148 -7.91 9.51 15.86
N THR A 149 -8.43 10.73 16.00
CA THR A 149 -9.32 11.33 15.01
C THR A 149 -8.64 11.66 13.69
N ASP A 150 -7.37 12.07 13.74
CA ASP A 150 -6.61 12.49 12.55
C ASP A 150 -6.27 11.29 11.67
N LEU A 151 -5.78 10.20 12.27
CA LEU A 151 -5.55 8.93 11.57
C LEU A 151 -6.83 8.36 10.98
N ALA A 152 -7.92 8.33 11.76
CA ALA A 152 -9.22 7.90 11.25
C ALA A 152 -9.70 8.76 10.07
N LYS A 153 -9.41 10.06 10.09
CA LYS A 153 -9.74 10.96 8.98
C LYS A 153 -8.90 10.64 7.73
N CYS A 154 -7.60 10.40 7.88
CA CYS A 154 -6.73 9.99 6.78
C CYS A 154 -7.25 8.69 6.12
N TYR A 155 -7.53 7.65 6.91
CA TYR A 155 -8.10 6.39 6.40
C TYR A 155 -9.44 6.59 5.68
N LYS A 156 -10.32 7.45 6.20
CA LYS A 156 -11.60 7.78 5.53
C LYS A 156 -11.37 8.49 4.21
N GLN A 157 -10.41 9.40 4.13
CA GLN A 157 -10.09 10.11 2.90
C GLN A 157 -9.55 9.15 1.83
N MET A 158 -8.68 8.22 2.21
CA MET A 158 -8.22 7.16 1.33
C MET A 158 -9.40 6.29 0.84
N GLU A 159 -10.24 5.80 1.74
CA GLU A 159 -11.44 5.00 1.42
C GLU A 159 -12.33 5.73 0.39
N ASN A 160 -12.61 7.00 0.64
CA ASN A 160 -13.44 7.82 -0.24
C ASN A 160 -12.79 7.98 -1.62
N PHE A 161 -11.46 8.18 -1.69
CA PHE A 161 -10.76 8.34 -2.95
C PHE A 161 -10.72 7.05 -3.77
N ILE A 162 -10.40 5.91 -3.14
CA ILE A 162 -10.33 4.63 -3.84
C ILE A 162 -11.68 4.20 -4.42
N THR A 163 -12.77 4.54 -3.73
CA THR A 163 -14.15 4.25 -4.16
C THR A 163 -14.78 5.36 -5.00
N SER A 164 -14.09 6.47 -5.20
CA SER A 164 -14.63 7.59 -5.95
C SER A 164 -14.80 7.26 -7.43
N GLY A 165 -15.83 7.85 -8.04
CA GLY A 165 -16.02 7.75 -9.49
C GLY A 165 -14.90 8.47 -10.26
N LEU A 166 -14.66 8.07 -11.51
CA LEU A 166 -13.55 8.54 -12.36
C LEU A 166 -13.39 10.07 -12.41
N LYS A 167 -14.50 10.82 -12.43
CA LYS A 167 -14.48 12.30 -12.45
C LYS A 167 -13.79 12.93 -11.23
N TYR A 168 -13.68 12.21 -10.12
CA TYR A 168 -13.09 12.67 -8.87
C TYR A 168 -11.68 12.10 -8.62
N LYS A 169 -11.23 11.13 -9.44
CA LYS A 169 -9.86 10.63 -9.38
C LYS A 169 -8.95 11.62 -10.09
N ARG A 170 -8.58 12.72 -9.43
CA ARG A 170 -7.64 13.72 -9.98
C ARG A 170 -6.35 13.74 -9.17
N TRP A 171 -5.23 14.06 -9.82
CA TRP A 171 -3.94 14.21 -9.14
C TRP A 171 -4.04 15.21 -7.98
N TYR A 172 -4.76 16.32 -8.18
CA TYR A 172 -4.98 17.32 -7.13
C TYR A 172 -5.67 16.75 -5.88
N GLU A 173 -6.72 15.94 -6.05
CA GLU A 173 -7.44 15.33 -4.93
C GLU A 173 -6.58 14.29 -4.21
N LEU A 174 -5.84 13.47 -4.96
CA LEU A 174 -4.84 12.55 -4.40
C LEU A 174 -3.82 13.31 -3.56
N TRP A 175 -3.23 14.37 -4.12
CA TRP A 175 -2.19 15.15 -3.47
C TRP A 175 -2.67 15.84 -2.19
N LYS A 176 -3.92 16.31 -2.20
CA LYS A 176 -4.55 16.87 -1.00
C LYS A 176 -4.66 15.83 0.11
N ILE A 177 -5.04 14.60 -0.23
CA ILE A 177 -5.11 13.50 0.75
C ILE A 177 -3.72 13.21 1.30
N VAL A 178 -2.69 13.13 0.43
CA VAL A 178 -1.30 12.94 0.86
C VAL A 178 -0.93 14.00 1.90
N ILE A 179 -1.05 15.29 1.57
CA ILE A 179 -0.70 16.39 2.49
C ILE A 179 -1.49 16.33 3.82
N GLU A 180 -2.78 16.01 3.76
CA GLU A 180 -3.60 15.90 4.99
C GLU A 180 -3.18 14.70 5.84
N CYS A 181 -2.88 13.57 5.21
CA CYS A 181 -2.34 12.39 5.88
C CYS A 181 -0.94 12.61 6.44
N GLU A 182 -0.08 13.43 5.83
CA GLU A 182 1.24 13.78 6.38
C GLU A 182 1.15 14.52 7.72
N LYS A 183 0.08 15.27 7.95
CA LYS A 183 -0.19 15.95 9.22
C LYS A 183 -0.66 14.98 10.29
N SER A 184 -1.23 13.86 9.87
CA SER A 184 -1.64 12.80 10.78
C SER A 184 -0.35 12.16 11.26
N ASN A 185 0.03 12.42 12.51
CA ASN A 185 1.36 12.14 13.03
C ASN A 185 1.53 10.63 13.30
N LEU A 186 1.42 9.83 12.24
CA LEU A 186 1.34 8.39 12.29
C LEU A 186 2.65 7.80 12.79
N SER A 187 3.79 8.42 12.44
CA SER A 187 5.09 8.08 13.01
C SER A 187 5.12 8.34 14.52
N LYS A 188 4.55 9.46 15.01
CA LYS A 188 4.44 9.71 16.46
C LYS A 188 3.52 8.70 17.14
N PHE A 189 2.32 8.46 16.60
CA PHE A 189 1.39 7.48 17.16
C PHE A 189 2.01 6.08 17.22
N ASN A 190 2.63 5.64 16.11
CA ASN A 190 3.43 4.43 16.08
C ASN A 190 4.46 4.52 17.20
N SER A 191 5.35 5.50 17.21
CA SER A 191 6.43 5.63 18.20
C SER A 191 5.94 5.57 19.66
N GLU A 192 4.78 6.15 19.98
CA GLU A 192 4.20 6.12 21.32
C GLU A 192 3.72 4.70 21.68
N ILE A 193 2.98 4.06 20.77
CA ILE A 193 2.60 2.65 20.91
C ILE A 193 3.84 1.75 20.97
N LEU A 194 4.87 2.02 20.16
CA LEU A 194 6.13 1.30 20.12
C LEU A 194 6.91 1.45 21.42
N GLN A 195 6.90 2.64 22.03
CA GLN A 195 7.51 2.87 23.32
C GLN A 195 6.78 2.10 24.41
N ILE A 196 5.45 2.11 24.42
CA ILE A 196 4.66 1.33 25.38
C ILE A 196 4.94 -0.16 25.19
N PHE A 197 5.02 -0.65 23.94
CA PHE A 197 5.42 -2.02 23.63
C PHE A 197 6.83 -2.34 24.11
N ASN A 198 7.83 -1.52 23.79
CA ASN A 198 9.22 -1.75 24.20
C ASN A 198 9.39 -1.72 25.72
N LYS A 199 8.72 -0.80 26.41
CA LYS A 199 8.71 -0.75 27.88
C LYS A 199 8.12 -2.02 28.47
N CYS A 200 6.99 -2.47 27.92
CA CYS A 200 6.42 -3.75 28.31
C CYS A 200 7.38 -4.92 27.97
N LEU A 201 8.04 -4.93 26.80
CA LEU A 201 9.07 -5.93 26.38
C LEU A 201 10.23 -6.02 27.37
N ASN A 202 10.56 -4.90 28.01
CA ASN A 202 11.62 -4.81 29.01
C ASN A 202 11.13 -5.09 30.45
N GLY A 203 9.88 -5.54 30.64
CA GLY A 203 9.33 -5.94 31.94
C GLY A 203 8.69 -4.81 32.76
N GLU A 204 8.39 -3.67 32.16
CA GLU A 204 7.68 -2.58 32.85
C GLU A 204 6.18 -2.90 32.99
N LEU A 205 5.79 -3.42 34.18
CA LEU A 205 4.41 -3.81 34.53
C LEU A 205 3.38 -2.71 34.28
N GLU A 206 3.70 -1.43 34.50
CA GLU A 206 2.79 -0.31 34.22
C GLU A 206 2.49 -0.16 32.72
N ALA A 207 3.50 -0.30 31.86
CA ALA A 207 3.33 -0.27 30.42
C ALA A 207 2.57 -1.51 29.93
N CYS A 208 2.81 -2.69 30.53
CA CYS A 208 2.03 -3.89 30.26
C CYS A 208 0.57 -3.75 30.70
N ASN A 209 0.31 -3.14 31.85
CA ASN A 209 -1.06 -2.86 32.33
C ASN A 209 -1.78 -1.83 31.44
N GLN A 210 -1.08 -0.85 30.88
CA GLN A 210 -1.64 0.08 29.87
C GLN A 210 -2.08 -0.64 28.59
N LEU A 211 -1.41 -1.75 28.26
CA LEU A 211 -1.79 -2.64 27.16
C LEU A 211 -2.76 -3.76 27.58
N GLY A 212 -3.13 -3.84 28.87
CA GLY A 212 -4.02 -4.88 29.42
C GLY A 212 -3.40 -6.28 29.52
N LEU A 213 -2.08 -6.38 29.67
CA LEU A 213 -1.28 -7.61 29.65
C LEU A 213 -0.76 -8.00 31.05
N ASN A 214 -0.69 -9.31 31.36
CA ASN A 214 -0.12 -9.86 32.61
C ASN A 214 1.14 -10.74 32.37
N ASP A 215 1.98 -10.87 33.41
CA ASP A 215 3.38 -11.37 33.39
C ASP A 215 3.61 -12.70 32.66
N GLU A 216 2.78 -13.71 32.88
CA GLU A 216 2.99 -15.07 32.36
C GLU A 216 2.60 -15.21 30.87
N ARG A 217 1.73 -14.32 30.39
CA ARG A 217 1.14 -14.33 29.04
C ARG A 217 1.96 -13.50 28.05
N PHE A 218 2.61 -12.46 28.57
CA PHE A 218 3.61 -11.67 27.87
C PHE A 218 4.85 -12.48 27.46
N ARG A 219 5.20 -13.48 28.27
CA ARG A 219 6.34 -14.38 28.04
C ARG A 219 6.24 -15.19 26.74
N ARG A 220 5.03 -15.43 26.20
CA ARG A 220 4.79 -16.12 24.91
C ARG A 220 4.83 -15.18 23.71
N LEU A 221 4.31 -13.96 23.84
CA LEU A 221 4.45 -12.91 22.82
C LEU A 221 5.93 -12.49 22.63
N THR A 222 6.73 -12.65 23.68
CA THR A 222 8.18 -12.44 23.68
C THR A 222 9.02 -13.67 23.33
N GLU A 223 8.41 -14.82 22.97
CA GLU A 223 9.16 -15.98 22.49
C GLU A 223 9.88 -15.68 21.16
N ASN A 224 9.49 -14.62 20.44
CA ASN A 224 10.27 -14.09 19.33
C ASN A 224 10.19 -12.54 19.24
N PRO A 225 10.96 -11.83 20.09
CA PRO A 225 10.94 -10.34 20.19
C PRO A 225 11.30 -9.66 18.87
N TYR A 226 12.01 -10.41 18.01
CA TYR A 226 12.48 -9.97 16.72
C TYR A 226 11.36 -9.67 15.74
N ILE A 227 10.34 -10.53 15.66
CA ILE A 227 9.20 -10.32 14.75
C ILE A 227 8.34 -9.16 15.20
N THR A 228 8.15 -8.99 16.50
CA THR A 228 7.43 -7.85 17.05
C THR A 228 8.19 -6.57 16.72
N SER A 229 9.50 -6.50 17.01
CA SER A 229 10.35 -5.35 16.68
C SER A 229 10.43 -5.06 15.17
N PHE A 230 10.49 -6.11 14.35
CA PHE A 230 10.52 -6.01 12.91
C PHE A 230 9.21 -5.49 12.33
N SER A 231 8.08 -6.10 12.69
CA SER A 231 6.75 -5.68 12.22
C SER A 231 6.51 -4.21 12.60
N ILE A 232 6.96 -3.83 13.79
CA ILE A 232 6.96 -2.48 14.32
C ILE A 232 7.79 -1.51 13.45
N LYS A 233 9.07 -1.82 13.20
CA LYS A 233 9.95 -0.99 12.38
C LYS A 233 9.45 -0.88 10.95
N LEU A 234 8.96 -1.98 10.41
CA LEU A 234 8.41 -2.05 9.07
C LEU A 234 7.10 -1.26 8.97
N SER A 235 6.28 -1.21 10.02
CA SER A 235 5.11 -0.34 10.09
C SER A 235 5.45 1.14 10.13
N ASP A 236 6.54 1.53 10.81
CA ASP A 236 7.01 2.91 10.85
C ASP A 236 7.64 3.34 9.51
N ILE A 237 8.28 2.40 8.80
CA ILE A 237 9.01 2.66 7.54
C ILE A 237 8.13 2.54 6.29
N LEU A 238 7.08 1.70 6.28
CA LEU A 238 6.36 1.37 5.04
C LEU A 238 4.91 1.80 4.98
N ILE A 239 4.24 2.07 6.10
CA ILE A 239 2.78 2.24 6.05
C ILE A 239 2.37 3.45 5.21
N LYS A 240 3.13 4.56 5.29
CA LYS A 240 2.87 5.77 4.50
C LYS A 240 3.18 5.52 3.03
N GLU A 241 4.29 4.87 2.74
CA GLU A 241 4.79 4.58 1.41
C GLU A 241 3.87 3.61 0.69
N VAL A 242 3.33 2.62 1.41
CA VAL A 242 2.28 1.72 0.94
C VAL A 242 0.97 2.48 0.71
N PHE A 243 0.58 3.41 1.58
CA PHE A 243 -0.63 4.23 1.38
C PHE A 243 -0.52 5.11 0.14
N ASP A 244 0.62 5.75 -0.03
CA ASP A 244 0.90 6.60 -1.19
C ASP A 244 0.88 5.77 -2.48
N LEU A 245 1.48 4.57 -2.48
CA LEU A 245 1.42 3.64 -3.60
C LEU A 245 0.00 3.16 -3.90
N ILE A 246 -0.82 2.88 -2.88
CA ILE A 246 -2.24 2.54 -3.05
C ILE A 246 -3.02 3.68 -3.69
N LEU A 247 -2.79 4.91 -3.23
CA LEU A 247 -3.46 6.09 -3.76
C LEU A 247 -3.10 6.30 -5.23
N VAL A 248 -1.81 6.20 -5.59
CA VAL A 248 -1.36 6.36 -6.97
C VAL A 248 -1.85 5.20 -7.85
N THR A 249 -1.81 3.96 -7.37
CA THR A 249 -2.35 2.81 -8.10
C THR A 249 -3.84 2.97 -8.35
N SER A 250 -4.61 3.38 -7.34
CA SER A 250 -6.05 3.66 -7.44
C SER A 250 -6.37 4.77 -8.45
N TYR A 251 -5.47 5.74 -8.61
CA TYR A 251 -5.58 6.81 -9.59
C TYR A 251 -5.30 6.32 -11.02
N LEU A 252 -4.33 5.41 -11.19
CA LEU A 252 -3.88 4.93 -12.50
C LEU A 252 -4.61 3.66 -13.01
N GLU A 253 -5.09 2.78 -12.13
CA GLU A 253 -5.75 1.51 -12.51
C GLU A 253 -6.89 1.67 -13.54
N PRO A 254 -7.72 2.73 -13.51
CA PRO A 254 -8.80 2.88 -14.48
C PRO A 254 -8.32 3.19 -15.91
N LEU A 255 -7.04 3.56 -16.06
CA LEU A 255 -6.40 3.87 -17.35
C LEU A 255 -5.89 2.61 -18.06
N SER A 256 -5.82 1.47 -17.40
CA SER A 256 -5.29 0.19 -17.93
C SER A 256 -5.86 -0.22 -19.28
N THR A 257 -7.13 0.08 -19.54
CA THR A 257 -7.78 -0.25 -20.83
C THR A 257 -7.41 0.74 -21.94
N ILE A 258 -7.32 2.04 -21.63
CA ILE A 258 -7.06 3.07 -22.66
C ILE A 258 -5.59 3.09 -23.07
N THR A 259 -4.68 2.91 -22.12
CA THR A 259 -3.25 2.91 -22.39
C THR A 259 -2.81 1.67 -23.19
N ARG A 260 -3.54 0.55 -23.11
CA ARG A 260 -3.21 -0.71 -23.80
C ARG A 260 -3.91 -0.91 -25.14
N TYR A 261 -5.17 -0.50 -25.27
CA TYR A 261 -5.98 -0.80 -26.46
C TYR A 261 -6.27 0.42 -27.33
N GLY A 262 -5.76 1.60 -26.96
CA GLY A 262 -5.98 2.84 -27.70
C GLY A 262 -7.37 3.45 -27.45
N ALA A 263 -7.46 4.77 -27.54
CA ALA A 263 -8.67 5.53 -27.25
C ALA A 263 -9.69 5.48 -28.41
N SER A 264 -10.20 4.30 -28.74
CA SER A 264 -11.13 4.10 -29.87
C SER A 264 -12.52 3.65 -29.41
N SER A 265 -13.23 4.51 -28.68
CA SER A 265 -14.72 4.54 -28.65
C SER A 265 -15.25 5.65 -27.73
N GLY A 266 -16.37 6.27 -28.10
CA GLY A 266 -17.02 7.40 -27.41
C GLY A 266 -17.52 7.17 -25.97
N LEU A 267 -17.18 6.05 -25.33
CA LEU A 267 -17.45 5.74 -23.91
C LEU A 267 -16.40 6.34 -22.95
N GLN A 268 -15.50 7.19 -23.45
CA GLN A 268 -14.21 7.45 -22.82
C GLN A 268 -13.96 8.86 -22.27
N GLN A 269 -14.90 9.81 -22.34
CA GLN A 269 -14.61 11.21 -21.97
C GLN A 269 -13.97 11.36 -20.57
N ASN A 270 -14.57 10.79 -19.53
CA ASN A 270 -14.01 10.85 -18.16
C ASN A 270 -12.64 10.15 -18.04
N ARG A 271 -12.41 9.09 -18.82
CA ARG A 271 -11.14 8.36 -18.79
C ARG A 271 -10.07 9.07 -19.62
N LYS A 272 -10.44 9.76 -20.70
CA LYS A 272 -9.59 10.65 -21.46
C LYS A 272 -9.15 11.83 -20.61
N GLU A 273 -10.10 12.49 -19.94
CA GLU A 273 -9.77 13.56 -18.98
C GLU A 273 -8.86 13.07 -17.84
N LEU A 274 -9.04 11.83 -17.39
CA LEU A 274 -8.15 11.21 -16.40
C LEU A 274 -6.75 10.97 -16.97
N LEU A 275 -6.66 10.50 -18.22
CA LEU A 275 -5.39 10.31 -18.91
C LEU A 275 -4.69 11.65 -19.14
N ASP A 276 -5.41 12.68 -19.55
CA ASP A 276 -4.89 14.03 -19.76
C ASP A 276 -4.35 14.60 -18.43
N ASP A 277 -5.11 14.48 -17.33
CA ASP A 277 -4.65 14.84 -15.97
C ASP A 277 -3.39 14.06 -15.56
N ALA A 278 -3.30 12.78 -15.92
CA ALA A 278 -2.13 11.95 -15.61
C ALA A 278 -0.90 12.35 -16.44
N ILE A 279 -1.08 12.65 -17.73
CA ILE A 279 -0.02 13.15 -18.61
C ILE A 279 0.51 14.49 -18.10
N GLU A 280 -0.37 15.43 -17.75
CA GLU A 280 0.00 16.75 -17.22
C GLU A 280 0.79 16.67 -15.91
N ASN A 281 0.58 15.62 -15.12
CA ASN A 281 1.22 15.44 -13.81
C ASN A 281 2.26 14.32 -13.78
N GLN A 282 2.64 13.76 -14.93
CA GLN A 282 3.49 12.57 -15.01
C GLN A 282 4.80 12.73 -14.23
N ASP A 283 5.52 13.84 -14.43
CA ASP A 283 6.77 14.11 -13.71
C ASP A 283 6.56 14.18 -12.20
N LYS A 284 5.44 14.77 -11.75
CA LYS A 284 5.09 14.84 -10.32
C LYS A 284 4.82 13.45 -9.76
N ILE A 285 4.09 12.62 -10.50
CA ILE A 285 3.80 11.23 -10.08
C ILE A 285 5.11 10.44 -9.95
N MET A 286 5.99 10.51 -10.95
CA MET A 286 7.25 9.77 -10.93
C MET A 286 8.16 10.26 -9.80
N ASN A 287 8.36 11.57 -9.66
CA ASN A 287 9.17 12.14 -8.58
C ASN A 287 8.61 11.81 -7.19
N PHE A 288 7.29 11.70 -7.06
CA PHE A 288 6.65 11.31 -5.81
C PHE A 288 6.85 9.82 -5.48
N LEU A 289 6.82 8.95 -6.49
CA LEU A 289 6.97 7.49 -6.34
C LEU A 289 8.42 7.04 -6.19
N GLU A 290 9.36 7.68 -6.89
CA GLU A 290 10.78 7.29 -6.93
C GLU A 290 11.41 7.04 -5.56
N PRO A 291 11.33 7.97 -4.57
CA PRO A 291 11.92 7.71 -3.25
C PRO A 291 11.28 6.51 -2.53
N LYS A 292 9.97 6.25 -2.77
CA LYS A 292 9.22 5.16 -2.13
C LYS A 292 9.58 3.82 -2.75
N ILE A 293 9.73 3.79 -4.07
CA ILE A 293 10.14 2.60 -4.80
C ILE A 293 11.60 2.26 -4.48
N ASN A 294 12.46 3.27 -4.36
CA ASN A 294 13.83 3.07 -3.88
C ASN A 294 13.88 2.53 -2.44
N LEU A 295 13.00 2.99 -1.55
CA LEU A 295 12.87 2.45 -0.21
C LEU A 295 12.48 0.96 -0.26
N ILE A 296 11.46 0.60 -1.03
CA ILE A 296 11.02 -0.80 -1.22
C ILE A 296 12.16 -1.65 -1.79
N LYS A 297 12.85 -1.17 -2.83
CA LYS A 297 14.00 -1.84 -3.45
C LYS A 297 15.12 -2.09 -2.46
N ASN A 298 15.41 -1.14 -1.57
CA ASN A 298 16.43 -1.30 -0.54
C ASN A 298 15.99 -2.26 0.56
N LEU A 299 14.71 -2.25 0.93
CA LEU A 299 14.15 -3.18 1.91
C LEU A 299 14.19 -4.62 1.40
N LEU A 300 13.89 -4.86 0.12
CA LEU A 300 13.98 -6.18 -0.49
C LEU A 300 15.40 -6.70 -0.65
N LYS A 301 16.42 -5.85 -0.57
CA LYS A 301 17.83 -6.27 -0.58
C LYS A 301 18.35 -6.66 0.81
N ASN A 302 17.55 -6.47 1.85
CA ASN A 302 17.93 -6.83 3.20
C ASN A 302 17.38 -8.24 3.51
N ASP A 303 18.28 -9.21 3.62
CA ASP A 303 17.96 -10.61 3.93
C ASP A 303 17.12 -10.74 5.21
N GLU A 304 17.39 -9.90 6.21
CA GLU A 304 16.63 -9.83 7.46
C GLU A 304 15.16 -9.45 7.21
N THR A 305 14.95 -8.50 6.31
CA THR A 305 13.61 -8.04 5.95
C THR A 305 12.87 -9.10 5.17
N LEU A 306 13.55 -9.79 4.25
CA LEU A 306 12.96 -10.87 3.49
C LEU A 306 12.57 -12.05 4.38
N ASP A 307 13.44 -12.46 5.30
CA ASP A 307 13.18 -13.57 6.22
C ASP A 307 11.99 -13.27 7.13
N ASN A 308 11.90 -12.04 7.62
CA ASN A 308 10.80 -11.65 8.49
C ASN A 308 9.48 -11.44 7.72
N LEU A 309 9.50 -10.84 6.51
CA LEU A 309 8.33 -10.81 5.64
C LEU A 309 7.87 -12.23 5.30
N SER A 310 8.82 -13.15 5.13
CA SER A 310 8.54 -14.55 4.87
C SER A 310 7.90 -15.26 6.04
N TYR A 311 8.42 -15.02 7.24
CA TYR A 311 7.82 -15.50 8.46
C TYR A 311 6.40 -14.96 8.66
N LEU A 312 6.17 -13.66 8.44
CA LEU A 312 4.84 -13.07 8.55
C LEU A 312 3.88 -13.73 7.57
N TYR A 313 4.30 -13.89 6.31
CA TYR A 313 3.52 -14.58 5.29
C TYR A 313 3.15 -16.02 5.72
N GLU A 314 4.11 -16.81 6.18
CA GLU A 314 3.88 -18.17 6.69
C GLU A 314 2.87 -18.17 7.84
N LYS A 315 3.03 -17.25 8.80
CA LYS A 315 2.10 -17.15 9.94
C LYS A 315 0.70 -16.74 9.54
N PHE A 316 0.54 -15.85 8.57
CA PHE A 316 -0.78 -15.38 8.11
C PHE A 316 -1.43 -16.27 7.06
N LYS A 317 -0.70 -17.22 6.47
CA LYS A 317 -1.24 -18.21 5.52
C LYS A 317 -2.22 -19.18 6.18
N ASP A 318 -1.98 -19.52 7.45
CA ASP A 318 -2.72 -20.52 8.21
C ASP A 318 -3.83 -19.94 9.11
N ILE A 319 -4.04 -18.62 9.04
CA ILE A 319 -5.03 -17.88 9.83
C ILE A 319 -6.34 -17.69 9.07
#